data_AF-A0A498HQ96-F1
#
_entry.id   AF-A0A498HQ96-F1
#
_cell.length_a   1.000
_cell.length_b   1.000
_cell.length_c   1.000
_cell.angle_alpha   90.00
_cell.angle_beta   90.00
_cell.angle_gamma   90.00
#
_symmetry.space_group_name_H-M   'P 1'
#
loop_
_entity.id
_entity.type
_entity.pdbx_description
1 polymer ?
#
loop_
_entity_poly.entity_id
_entity_poly.type
_entity_poly.pdbx_seq_one_letter_code
_entity_poly.pdbx_strand_id
1 'polypeptide(L)'
;MLVFSLVSVILYLVLRVVHVYWVRPRSLEKQLRKQGIRGRSYKLFHDDMKEMSTSSREAWSKPMSLNHQIAPRVLPYFHQMIQKHGKVSLGWMETRPRLIVTDPELIKDILVNKNGHFVLQPVNPLVKLLQLGVSTLEGEQWAKRKRIIKPAFHIEKLKCMEASFVTSYSGMIDRWKKLIGVEASREVDVAPEFQKMATDVIARTAFGSSFEEEKLFELQRKQAALSREAYYGFYFPGLRSVGHFY
;
A
#
# COMPACT_ATOMS: atom_id res chain seq x y z
N MET A 1 -9.68 -32.57 -38.05
CA MET A 1 -8.45 -32.33 -37.27
C MET A 1 -8.45 -30.98 -36.55
N LEU A 2 -8.69 -29.85 -37.24
CA LEU A 2 -8.71 -28.51 -36.61
C LEU A 2 -9.80 -28.34 -35.53
N VAL A 3 -11.01 -28.87 -35.75
CA VAL A 3 -12.11 -28.78 -34.76
C VAL A 3 -11.78 -29.52 -33.46
N PHE A 4 -11.21 -30.72 -33.53
CA PHE A 4 -10.80 -31.48 -32.35
C PHE A 4 -9.67 -30.80 -31.57
N SER A 5 -8.72 -30.16 -32.27
CA SER A 5 -7.68 -29.35 -31.64
C SER A 5 -8.28 -28.14 -30.92
N LEU A 6 -9.20 -27.41 -31.57
CA LEU A 6 -9.87 -26.26 -30.97
C LEU A 6 -10.67 -26.64 -29.72
N VAL A 7 -11.44 -27.73 -29.78
CA VAL A 7 -12.21 -28.25 -28.63
C VAL A 7 -11.28 -28.64 -27.48
N SER A 8 -10.14 -29.26 -27.77
CA SER A 8 -9.15 -29.64 -26.75
C SER A 8 -8.53 -28.41 -26.07
N VAL A 9 -8.22 -27.35 -26.84
CA VAL A 9 -7.74 -26.07 -26.30
C VAL A 9 -8.79 -25.41 -25.41
N ILE A 10 -10.05 -25.35 -25.85
CA ILE A 10 -11.15 -24.78 -25.07
C ILE A 10 -11.34 -25.56 -23.77
N LEU A 11 -11.36 -26.89 -23.83
CA LEU A 11 -11.48 -27.74 -22.66
C LEU A 11 -10.33 -27.51 -21.67
N TYR A 12 -9.09 -27.45 -22.17
CA TYR A 12 -7.93 -27.14 -21.34
C TYR A 12 -8.05 -25.77 -20.67
N LEU A 13 -8.49 -24.74 -21.40
CA LEU A 13 -8.70 -23.40 -20.84
C LEU A 13 -9.79 -23.41 -19.76
N VAL A 14 -10.91 -24.08 -19.99
CA VAL A 14 -11.99 -24.21 -18.99
C VAL A 14 -11.49 -24.94 -17.75
N LEU A 15 -10.80 -26.07 -17.90
CA LEU A 15 -10.22 -26.82 -16.78
C LEU A 15 -9.21 -25.98 -16.00
N ARG A 16 -8.37 -25.20 -16.70
CA ARG A 16 -7.41 -24.28 -16.09
C ARG A 16 -8.12 -23.17 -15.30
N VAL A 17 -9.18 -22.59 -15.84
CA VAL A 17 -10.01 -21.58 -15.16
C VAL A 17 -10.63 -22.19 -13.90
N VAL A 18 -11.30 -23.34 -14.00
CA VAL A 18 -11.89 -24.03 -12.84
C VAL A 18 -10.83 -24.35 -11.79
N HIS A 19 -9.66 -24.81 -12.21
CA HIS A 19 -8.59 -25.12 -11.27
C HIS A 19 -8.08 -23.88 -10.52
N VAL A 20 -7.81 -22.77 -11.24
CA VAL A 20 -7.27 -21.54 -10.67
C VAL A 20 -8.28 -20.82 -9.77
N TYR A 21 -9.52 -20.74 -10.23
CA TYR A 21 -10.55 -19.93 -9.59
C TYR A 21 -11.39 -20.70 -8.56
N TRP A 22 -11.41 -22.04 -8.61
CA TRP A 22 -12.25 -22.83 -7.70
C TRP A 22 -11.47 -23.86 -6.89
N VAL A 23 -10.74 -24.75 -7.56
CA VAL A 23 -10.09 -25.91 -6.89
C VAL A 23 -8.94 -25.46 -6.00
N ARG A 24 -8.01 -24.67 -6.53
CA ARG A 24 -6.82 -24.23 -5.81
C ARG A 24 -7.14 -23.39 -4.57
N PRO A 25 -7.99 -22.34 -4.63
CA PRO A 25 -8.33 -21.54 -3.44
C PRO A 25 -8.97 -22.38 -2.33
N ARG A 26 -9.94 -23.25 -2.67
CA ARG A 26 -10.58 -24.12 -1.67
C ARG A 26 -9.62 -25.13 -1.04
N SER A 27 -8.67 -25.66 -1.84
CA SER A 27 -7.63 -26.54 -1.33
C SER A 27 -6.72 -25.82 -0.32
N LEU A 28 -6.25 -24.62 -0.66
CA LEU A 28 -5.45 -23.78 0.23
C LEU A 28 -6.21 -23.40 1.50
N GLU A 29 -7.49 -23.02 1.38
CA GLU A 29 -8.34 -22.73 2.54
C GLU A 29 -8.39 -23.93 3.49
N LYS A 30 -8.62 -25.14 2.96
CA LYS A 30 -8.67 -26.37 3.76
C LYS A 30 -7.35 -26.63 4.47
N GLN A 31 -6.22 -26.42 3.80
CA GLN A 31 -4.89 -26.58 4.40
C GLN A 31 -4.65 -25.59 5.55
N LEU A 32 -4.97 -24.31 5.34
CA LEU A 32 -4.80 -23.27 6.37
C LEU A 32 -5.73 -23.50 7.57
N ARG A 33 -6.97 -23.94 7.33
CA ARG A 33 -7.91 -24.31 8.41
C ARG A 33 -7.42 -25.51 9.21
N LYS A 34 -6.79 -26.50 8.58
CA LYS A 34 -6.17 -27.63 9.28
C LYS A 34 -5.02 -27.19 10.20
N GLN A 35 -4.34 -26.10 9.87
CA GLN A 35 -3.31 -25.48 10.71
C GLN A 35 -3.92 -24.59 11.82
N GLY A 36 -5.24 -24.56 11.98
CA GLY A 36 -5.93 -23.78 13.00
C GLY A 36 -6.19 -22.31 12.61
N ILE A 37 -5.82 -21.90 11.39
CA ILE A 37 -6.03 -20.53 10.93
C ILE A 37 -7.51 -20.31 10.62
N ARG A 38 -8.12 -19.36 11.34
CA ARG A 38 -9.52 -18.97 11.18
C ARG A 38 -9.63 -17.73 10.29
N GLY A 39 -10.79 -17.54 9.69
CA GLY A 39 -11.06 -16.38 8.85
C GLY A 39 -12.19 -16.62 7.87
N ARG A 40 -12.28 -15.73 6.89
CA ARG A 40 -13.30 -15.76 5.84
C ARG A 40 -13.08 -16.94 4.91
N SER A 41 -14.20 -17.55 4.50
CA SER A 41 -14.18 -18.57 3.45
C SER A 41 -14.06 -17.93 2.08
N TYR A 42 -13.34 -18.62 1.20
CA TYR A 42 -13.18 -18.19 -0.17
C TYR A 42 -14.52 -18.21 -0.90
N LYS A 43 -14.78 -17.14 -1.68
CA LYS A 43 -15.93 -17.02 -2.56
C LYS A 43 -15.47 -16.36 -3.86
N LEU A 44 -15.76 -17.03 -4.98
CA LEU A 44 -15.25 -16.67 -6.32
C LEU A 44 -15.52 -15.22 -6.76
N PHE A 45 -16.63 -14.64 -6.32
CA PHE A 45 -17.05 -13.27 -6.67
C PHE A 45 -17.21 -12.37 -5.44
N HIS A 46 -16.67 -12.79 -4.30
CA HIS A 46 -16.66 -11.97 -3.11
C HIS A 46 -15.27 -11.37 -2.98
N ASP A 47 -15.25 -10.06 -3.07
CA ASP A 47 -14.01 -9.32 -3.08
C ASP A 47 -13.85 -8.64 -1.71
N ASP A 48 -12.97 -9.18 -0.86
CA ASP A 48 -12.63 -8.51 0.39
C ASP A 48 -12.07 -7.10 0.12
N MET A 49 -11.58 -6.80 -1.09
CA MET A 49 -11.19 -5.43 -1.48
C MET A 49 -12.40 -4.50 -1.57
N LYS A 50 -13.52 -4.99 -2.11
CA LYS A 50 -14.78 -4.23 -2.14
C LYS A 50 -15.29 -3.95 -0.74
N GLU A 51 -15.18 -4.93 0.17
CA GLU A 51 -15.53 -4.73 1.57
C GLU A 51 -14.59 -3.78 2.30
N MET A 52 -13.28 -3.87 2.03
CA MET A 52 -12.29 -2.93 2.55
C MET A 52 -12.60 -1.49 2.12
N SER A 53 -12.95 -1.29 0.85
CA SER A 53 -13.36 0.00 0.31
C SER A 53 -14.67 0.51 0.94
N THR A 54 -15.68 -0.36 1.03
CA THR A 54 -17.00 -0.02 1.58
C THR A 54 -16.92 0.34 3.06
N SER A 55 -16.25 -0.49 3.86
CA SER A 55 -16.03 -0.23 5.29
C SER A 55 -15.19 1.03 5.54
N SER A 56 -14.20 1.31 4.69
CA SER A 56 -13.42 2.56 4.77
C SER A 56 -14.29 3.78 4.49
N ARG A 57 -15.15 3.73 3.45
CA ARG A 57 -16.07 4.82 3.13
C ARG A 57 -17.10 5.06 4.23
N GLU A 58 -17.66 4.00 4.81
CA GLU A 58 -18.60 4.09 5.94
C GLU A 58 -17.92 4.60 7.23
N ALA A 59 -16.68 4.21 7.48
CA ALA A 59 -15.90 4.78 8.57
C ALA A 59 -15.62 6.26 8.29
N TRP A 60 -15.30 6.63 7.03
CA TRP A 60 -15.00 8.02 6.65
C TRP A 60 -16.18 8.97 6.66
N SER A 61 -17.41 8.48 6.51
CA SER A 61 -18.61 9.31 6.61
C SER A 61 -19.01 9.65 8.05
N LYS A 62 -18.39 9.01 9.05
CA LYS A 62 -18.71 9.22 10.47
C LYS A 62 -17.62 10.01 11.18
N PRO A 63 -17.98 10.93 12.08
CA PRO A 63 -17.01 11.60 12.94
C PRO A 63 -16.33 10.56 13.86
N MET A 64 -15.10 10.87 14.26
CA MET A 64 -14.30 10.07 15.19
C MET A 64 -14.09 10.87 16.47
N SER A 65 -14.18 10.19 17.62
CA SER A 65 -13.77 10.76 18.91
C SER A 65 -12.27 11.06 18.93
N LEU A 66 -11.87 12.17 19.54
CA LEU A 66 -10.47 12.57 19.70
C LEU A 66 -9.77 11.71 20.78
N ASN A 67 -9.50 10.44 20.46
CA ASN A 67 -8.77 9.51 21.31
C ASN A 67 -7.74 8.71 20.50
N HIS A 68 -6.94 7.90 21.18
CA HIS A 68 -5.90 7.08 20.54
C HIS A 68 -6.43 5.82 19.85
N GLN A 69 -7.73 5.50 19.97
CA GLN A 69 -8.34 4.31 19.36
C GLN A 69 -8.79 4.57 17.92
N ILE A 70 -7.82 4.83 17.06
CA ILE A 70 -8.06 5.20 15.66
C ILE A 70 -8.27 3.98 14.74
N ALA A 71 -7.96 2.77 15.19
CA ALA A 71 -7.98 1.56 14.35
C ALA A 71 -9.34 1.28 13.67
N PRO A 72 -10.50 1.38 14.36
CA PRO A 72 -11.81 1.21 13.74
C PRO A 72 -12.10 2.23 12.63
N ARG A 73 -11.41 3.37 12.66
CA ARG A 73 -11.60 4.48 11.73
C ARG A 73 -10.65 4.42 10.54
N VAL A 74 -9.38 4.06 10.78
CA VAL A 74 -8.30 4.05 9.76
C VAL A 74 -8.24 2.72 9.02
N LEU A 75 -8.46 1.60 9.70
CA LEU A 75 -8.38 0.25 9.15
C LEU A 75 -9.60 -0.60 9.57
N PRO A 76 -10.84 -0.15 9.25
CA PRO A 76 -12.07 -0.78 9.75
C PRO A 76 -12.16 -2.26 9.42
N TYR A 77 -11.88 -2.64 8.16
CA TYR A 77 -11.91 -4.03 7.71
C TYR A 77 -10.95 -4.92 8.53
N PHE A 78 -9.71 -4.50 8.70
CA PHE A 78 -8.72 -5.28 9.45
C PHE A 78 -9.11 -5.37 10.93
N HIS A 79 -9.59 -4.26 11.50
CA HIS A 79 -10.06 -4.22 12.88
C HIS A 79 -11.19 -5.25 13.12
N GLN A 80 -12.19 -5.30 12.23
CA GLN A 80 -13.28 -6.28 12.29
C GLN A 80 -12.78 -7.72 12.13
N MET A 81 -11.86 -7.96 11.19
CA MET A 81 -11.27 -9.29 10.97
C MET A 81 -10.56 -9.79 12.22
N ILE A 82 -9.75 -8.94 12.86
CA ILE A 82 -9.01 -9.27 14.08
C ILE A 82 -9.99 -9.55 15.23
N GLN A 83 -11.01 -8.72 15.41
CA GLN A 83 -12.02 -8.93 16.46
C GLN A 83 -12.77 -10.25 16.28
N LYS A 84 -13.12 -10.61 15.04
CA LYS A 84 -13.95 -11.79 14.75
C LYS A 84 -13.15 -13.10 14.70
N HIS A 85 -11.91 -13.05 14.22
CA HIS A 85 -11.14 -14.24 13.87
C HIS A 85 -9.83 -14.39 14.65
N GLY A 86 -9.41 -13.35 15.38
CA GLY A 86 -8.24 -13.36 16.26
C GLY A 86 -6.99 -12.74 15.63
N LYS A 87 -5.85 -12.89 16.34
CA LYS A 87 -4.57 -12.26 15.97
C LYS A 87 -3.97 -12.76 14.65
N VAL A 88 -4.35 -13.96 14.22
CA VAL A 88 -3.97 -14.54 12.93
C VAL A 88 -5.24 -14.89 12.19
N SER A 89 -5.57 -14.09 11.18
CA SER A 89 -6.85 -14.15 10.48
C SER A 89 -6.67 -14.30 8.97
N LEU A 90 -7.45 -15.17 8.36
CA LEU A 90 -7.47 -15.39 6.91
C LEU A 90 -8.46 -14.46 6.21
N GLY A 91 -7.97 -13.69 5.25
CA GLY A 91 -8.74 -12.99 4.21
C GLY A 91 -8.32 -13.43 2.80
N TRP A 92 -8.95 -12.87 1.79
CA TRP A 92 -8.74 -13.22 0.38
C TRP A 92 -8.52 -11.98 -0.46
N MET A 93 -7.57 -12.03 -1.39
CA MET A 93 -7.47 -11.08 -2.50
C MET A 93 -7.57 -11.89 -3.78
N GLU A 94 -8.70 -11.77 -4.48
CA GLU A 94 -9.03 -12.65 -5.60
C GLU A 94 -8.87 -14.13 -5.20
N THR A 95 -8.08 -14.89 -5.93
CA THR A 95 -7.79 -16.33 -5.69
C THR A 95 -6.68 -16.57 -4.66
N ARG A 96 -6.11 -15.51 -4.07
CA ARG A 96 -4.93 -15.60 -3.20
C ARG A 96 -5.32 -15.40 -1.73
N PRO A 97 -4.97 -16.35 -0.84
CA PRO A 97 -5.15 -16.15 0.59
C PRO A 97 -4.21 -15.06 1.12
N ARG A 98 -4.69 -14.29 2.09
CA ARG A 98 -3.94 -13.26 2.82
C ARG A 98 -4.05 -13.51 4.31
N LEU A 99 -2.91 -13.62 4.98
CA LEU A 99 -2.87 -13.71 6.43
C LEU A 99 -2.72 -12.31 7.02
N ILE A 100 -3.67 -11.94 7.86
CA ILE A 100 -3.62 -10.75 8.70
C ILE A 100 -2.99 -11.20 10.02
N VAL A 101 -1.81 -10.66 10.33
CA VAL A 101 -1.03 -11.04 11.51
C VAL A 101 -0.87 -9.82 12.42
N THR A 102 -1.34 -9.93 13.65
CA THR A 102 -1.19 -8.91 14.70
C THR A 102 -0.51 -9.42 15.96
N ASP A 103 0.03 -10.64 15.91
CA ASP A 103 0.88 -11.16 16.97
C ASP A 103 2.30 -10.56 16.87
N PRO A 104 2.82 -9.89 17.93
CA PRO A 104 4.11 -9.20 17.86
C PRO A 104 5.31 -10.11 17.55
N GLU A 105 5.33 -11.34 18.08
CA GLU A 105 6.45 -12.27 17.85
C GLU A 105 6.45 -12.75 16.41
N LEU A 106 5.27 -13.09 15.87
CA LEU A 106 5.14 -13.43 14.45
C LEU A 106 5.49 -12.25 13.53
N ILE A 107 5.06 -11.03 13.88
CA ILE A 107 5.42 -9.82 13.11
C ILE A 107 6.94 -9.65 13.09
N LYS A 108 7.61 -9.80 14.24
CA LYS A 108 9.06 -9.72 14.35
C LYS A 108 9.75 -10.76 13.48
N ASP A 109 9.30 -12.02 13.52
CA ASP A 109 9.88 -13.09 12.68
C ASP A 109 9.70 -12.82 11.18
N ILE A 110 8.53 -12.32 10.78
CA ILE A 110 8.23 -11.93 9.39
C ILE A 110 9.11 -10.76 8.93
N LEU A 111 9.23 -9.71 9.75
CA LEU A 111 9.94 -8.48 9.38
C LEU A 111 11.46 -8.61 9.44
N VAL A 112 11.99 -9.39 10.40
CA VAL A 112 13.42 -9.69 10.44
C VAL A 112 13.81 -10.60 9.28
N ASN A 113 12.91 -11.51 8.87
CA ASN A 113 13.07 -12.34 7.69
C ASN A 113 14.43 -13.06 7.62
N LYS A 114 14.87 -13.65 8.74
CA LYS A 114 16.23 -14.24 8.87
C LYS A 114 16.58 -15.23 7.76
N ASN A 115 15.57 -15.97 7.29
CA ASN A 115 15.74 -17.05 6.32
C ASN A 115 15.41 -16.63 4.87
N GLY A 116 15.03 -15.36 4.64
CA GLY A 116 14.66 -14.87 3.31
C GLY A 116 13.37 -15.45 2.73
N HIS A 117 12.54 -16.11 3.55
CA HIS A 117 11.29 -16.74 3.10
C HIS A 117 10.19 -15.74 2.78
N PHE A 118 10.26 -14.53 3.34
CA PHE A 118 9.29 -13.47 3.09
C PHE A 118 9.82 -12.53 2.02
N VAL A 119 9.20 -12.57 0.84
CA VAL A 119 9.54 -11.69 -0.30
C VAL A 119 8.36 -10.81 -0.63
N LEU A 120 8.64 -9.61 -1.17
CA LEU A 120 7.58 -8.75 -1.68
C LEU A 120 6.81 -9.49 -2.76
N GLN A 121 5.49 -9.50 -2.63
CA GLN A 121 4.63 -10.13 -3.60
C GLN A 121 4.74 -9.41 -4.95
N PRO A 122 4.77 -10.13 -6.08
CA PRO A 122 4.69 -9.50 -7.39
C PRO A 122 3.42 -8.64 -7.48
N VAL A 123 3.63 -7.32 -7.53
CA VAL A 123 2.57 -6.33 -7.75
C VAL A 123 2.21 -6.28 -9.23
N ASN A 124 1.10 -5.62 -9.56
CA ASN A 124 0.75 -5.30 -10.94
C ASN A 124 1.98 -4.69 -11.66
N PRO A 125 2.38 -5.15 -12.86
CA PRO A 125 3.50 -4.59 -13.60
C PRO A 125 3.43 -3.07 -13.78
N LEU A 126 2.23 -2.51 -13.88
CA LEU A 126 2.02 -1.06 -13.92
C LEU A 126 2.45 -0.37 -12.62
N VAL A 127 2.20 -0.99 -11.46
CA VAL A 127 2.69 -0.49 -10.16
C VAL A 127 4.23 -0.56 -10.11
N LYS A 128 4.83 -1.64 -10.62
CA LYS A 128 6.29 -1.77 -10.69
C LYS A 128 6.92 -0.68 -11.57
N LEU A 129 6.29 -0.35 -12.70
CA LEU A 129 6.72 0.72 -13.60
C LEU A 129 6.57 2.11 -12.94
N LEU A 130 5.40 2.38 -12.36
CA LEU A 130 5.08 3.68 -11.78
C LEU A 130 5.77 3.94 -10.43
N GLN A 131 6.29 2.92 -9.74
CA GLN A 131 6.90 3.07 -8.41
C GLN A 131 8.28 2.42 -8.31
N LEU A 132 9.07 2.40 -9.39
CA LEU A 132 10.38 1.76 -9.39
C LEU A 132 11.35 2.44 -8.41
N GLY A 133 11.57 1.85 -7.23
CA GLY A 133 12.27 2.48 -6.13
C GLY A 133 12.64 1.50 -5.02
N VAL A 134 13.18 2.02 -3.92
CA VAL A 134 13.56 1.19 -2.75
C VAL A 134 12.37 0.43 -2.16
N SER A 135 11.15 0.93 -2.36
CA SER A 135 9.90 0.29 -1.91
C SER A 135 9.45 -0.90 -2.77
N THR A 136 9.99 -1.08 -3.98
CA THR A 136 9.53 -2.11 -4.94
C THR A 136 10.63 -3.06 -5.42
N LEU A 137 11.90 -2.71 -5.21
CA LEU A 137 13.04 -3.55 -5.57
C LEU A 137 13.29 -4.64 -4.54
N GLU A 138 13.93 -5.71 -5.00
CA GLU A 138 14.32 -6.86 -4.19
C GLU A 138 15.79 -7.21 -4.41
N GLY A 139 16.34 -8.02 -3.50
CA GLY A 139 17.68 -8.61 -3.62
C GLY A 139 18.81 -7.59 -3.79
N GLU A 140 19.74 -7.87 -4.71
CA GLU A 140 20.93 -7.05 -4.92
C GLU A 140 20.61 -5.64 -5.41
N GLN A 141 19.61 -5.49 -6.29
CA GLN A 141 19.19 -4.18 -6.80
C GLN A 141 18.68 -3.29 -5.67
N TRP A 142 17.88 -3.85 -4.75
CA TRP A 142 17.44 -3.16 -3.55
C TRP A 142 18.62 -2.79 -2.64
N ALA A 143 19.52 -3.74 -2.37
CA ALA A 143 20.68 -3.51 -1.52
C ALA A 143 21.57 -2.38 -2.06
N LYS A 144 21.81 -2.38 -3.38
CA LYS A 144 22.56 -1.33 -4.08
C LYS A 144 21.89 0.03 -3.94
N ARG A 145 20.59 0.15 -4.24
CA ARG A 145 19.86 1.44 -4.10
C ARG A 145 19.82 1.94 -2.67
N LYS A 146 19.58 1.04 -1.70
CA LYS A 146 19.57 1.38 -0.28
C LYS A 146 20.93 1.88 0.20
N ARG A 147 22.03 1.26 -0.25
CA ARG A 147 23.40 1.70 0.08
C ARG A 147 23.68 3.11 -0.43
N ILE A 148 23.19 3.47 -1.61
CA ILE A 148 23.36 4.81 -2.19
C ILE A 148 22.57 5.86 -1.39
N ILE A 149 21.35 5.53 -0.97
CA ILE A 149 20.44 6.48 -0.31
C ILE A 149 20.77 6.67 1.17
N LYS A 150 21.22 5.62 1.87
CA LYS A 150 21.43 5.62 3.33
C LYS A 150 22.25 6.81 3.85
N PRO A 151 23.36 7.25 3.22
CA PRO A 151 24.15 8.39 3.69
C PRO A 151 23.37 9.71 3.77
N ALA A 152 22.36 9.92 2.91
CA ALA A 152 21.55 11.14 2.92
C ALA A 152 20.71 11.28 4.19
N PHE A 153 20.48 10.18 4.92
CA PHE A 153 19.70 10.12 6.15
C PHE A 153 20.57 9.94 7.40
N HIS A 154 21.90 10.17 7.31
CA HIS A 154 22.76 10.23 8.48
C HIS A 154 22.46 11.47 9.32
N ILE A 155 22.62 11.37 10.65
CA ILE A 155 22.27 12.44 11.59
C ILE A 155 22.95 13.79 11.26
N GLU A 156 24.19 13.75 10.78
CA GLU A 156 24.93 14.95 10.35
C GLU A 156 24.24 15.65 9.17
N LYS A 157 23.76 14.87 8.20
CA LYS A 157 23.02 15.40 7.04
C LYS A 157 21.63 15.89 7.45
N LEU A 158 20.96 15.20 8.38
CA LEU A 158 19.68 15.64 8.93
C LEU A 158 19.81 16.98 9.68
N LYS A 159 20.90 17.18 10.44
CA LYS A 159 21.18 18.48 11.09
C LYS A 159 21.33 19.61 10.07
N CYS A 160 21.98 19.34 8.92
CA CYS A 160 22.07 20.34 7.85
C CYS A 160 20.71 20.71 7.24
N MET A 161 19.69 19.85 7.35
CA MET A 161 18.34 20.11 6.84
C MET A 161 17.48 20.94 7.80
N GLU A 162 17.92 21.16 9.04
CA GLU A 162 17.15 21.85 10.08
C GLU A 162 16.71 23.25 9.64
N ALA A 163 17.62 24.04 9.06
CA ALA A 163 17.32 25.38 8.57
C ALA A 163 16.20 25.39 7.50
N SER A 164 16.20 24.38 6.62
CA SER A 164 15.13 24.20 5.63
C SER A 164 13.79 23.88 6.29
N PHE A 165 13.78 22.97 7.28
CA PHE A 165 12.58 22.66 8.06
C PHE A 165 12.04 23.90 8.78
N VAL A 166 12.93 24.66 9.43
CA VAL A 166 12.59 25.90 10.14
C VAL A 166 11.93 26.91 9.23
N THR A 167 12.54 27.13 8.08
CA THR A 167 12.03 28.08 7.11
C THR A 167 10.67 27.63 6.56
N SER A 168 10.44 26.33 6.38
CA SER A 168 9.18 25.79 5.82
C SER A 168 8.03 25.88 6.81
N TYR A 169 8.24 25.49 8.08
CA TYR A 169 7.20 25.62 9.09
C TYR A 169 6.94 27.08 9.44
N SER A 170 7.97 27.94 9.50
CA SER A 170 7.79 29.37 9.82
C SER A 170 6.93 30.04 8.76
N GLY A 171 7.18 29.74 7.48
CA GLY A 171 6.34 30.22 6.37
C GLY A 171 4.90 29.71 6.45
N MET A 172 4.65 28.50 6.96
CA MET A 172 3.29 28.00 7.21
C MET A 172 2.60 28.78 8.35
N ILE A 173 3.28 28.96 9.48
CA ILE A 173 2.77 29.73 10.62
C ILE A 173 2.46 31.18 10.23
N ASP A 174 3.32 31.82 9.43
CA ASP A 174 3.08 33.19 8.97
C ASP A 174 1.86 33.29 8.04
N ARG A 175 1.62 32.28 7.20
CA ARG A 175 0.36 32.20 6.42
C ARG A 175 -0.85 32.04 7.33
N TRP A 176 -0.77 31.19 8.35
CA TRP A 176 -1.87 31.00 9.29
C TRP A 176 -2.18 32.27 10.09
N LYS A 177 -1.14 32.99 10.56
CA LYS A 177 -1.30 34.31 11.20
C LYS A 177 -2.00 35.31 10.28
N LYS A 178 -1.63 35.35 9.00
CA LYS A 178 -2.29 36.21 8.00
C LYS A 178 -3.74 35.80 7.73
N LEU A 179 -4.05 34.49 7.74
CA LEU A 179 -5.41 33.98 7.56
C LEU A 179 -6.33 34.31 8.74
N ILE A 180 -5.80 34.32 9.96
CA ILE A 180 -6.53 34.73 11.16
C ILE A 180 -6.77 36.25 11.14
N GLY A 181 -5.80 37.03 10.67
CA GLY A 181 -5.96 38.47 10.47
C GLY A 181 -6.33 39.21 11.77
N VAL A 182 -7.52 39.84 11.79
CA VAL A 182 -8.07 40.59 12.95
C VAL A 182 -9.03 39.72 13.78
N GLU A 183 -9.42 38.54 13.30
CA GLU A 183 -10.34 37.65 14.02
C GLU A 183 -9.63 36.95 15.19
N ALA A 184 -10.38 36.66 16.26
CA ALA A 184 -9.82 35.98 17.44
C ALA A 184 -9.45 34.50 17.18
N SER A 185 -10.15 33.85 16.25
CA SER A 185 -9.93 32.45 15.88
C SER A 185 -10.56 32.14 14.52
N ARG A 186 -9.94 31.27 13.73
CA ARG A 186 -10.46 30.80 12.44
C ARG A 186 -10.28 29.30 12.29
N GLU A 187 -11.28 28.62 11.73
CA GLU A 187 -11.17 27.21 11.34
C GLU A 187 -10.30 27.08 10.08
N VAL A 188 -9.33 26.17 10.11
CA VAL A 188 -8.38 25.95 9.02
C VAL A 188 -8.30 24.45 8.73
N ASP A 189 -8.48 24.08 7.46
CA ASP A 189 -8.16 22.73 7.00
C ASP A 189 -6.63 22.55 6.96
N VAL A 190 -6.11 21.78 7.92
CA VAL A 190 -4.66 21.55 8.09
C VAL A 190 -4.08 20.56 7.08
N ALA A 191 -4.91 19.72 6.43
CA ALA A 191 -4.42 18.70 5.51
C ALA A 191 -3.67 19.28 4.30
N PRO A 192 -4.22 20.25 3.53
CA PRO A 192 -3.49 20.88 2.43
C PRO A 192 -2.28 21.68 2.90
N GLU A 193 -2.34 22.30 4.08
CA GLU A 193 -1.23 23.08 4.63
C GLU A 193 -0.04 22.20 5.03
N PHE A 194 -0.29 21.06 5.69
CA PHE A 194 0.77 20.09 6.00
C PHE A 194 1.33 19.42 4.75
N GLN A 195 0.48 19.14 3.76
CA GLN A 195 0.96 18.64 2.48
C GLN A 195 1.90 19.66 1.81
N LYS A 196 1.50 20.94 1.76
CA LYS A 196 2.31 22.02 1.22
C LYS A 196 3.64 22.18 1.97
N MET A 197 3.60 22.15 3.30
CA MET A 197 4.80 22.22 4.14
C MET A 197 5.73 21.04 3.89
N ALA A 198 5.22 19.80 3.88
CA ALA A 198 6.03 18.61 3.62
C ALA A 198 6.68 18.64 2.23
N THR A 199 5.94 19.11 1.23
CA THR A 199 6.44 19.32 -0.13
C THR A 199 7.57 20.35 -0.18
N ASP A 200 7.41 21.52 0.45
CA ASP A 200 8.45 22.56 0.50
C ASP A 200 9.70 22.08 1.26
N VAL A 201 9.53 21.31 2.34
CA VAL A 201 10.62 20.65 3.05
C VAL A 201 11.40 19.72 2.11
N ILE A 202 10.70 18.86 1.36
CA ILE A 202 11.34 17.94 0.41
C ILE A 202 12.05 18.73 -0.70
N ALA A 203 11.43 19.77 -1.25
CA ALA A 203 12.01 20.63 -2.28
C ALA A 203 13.38 21.18 -1.84
N ARG A 204 13.40 21.80 -0.65
CA ARG A 204 14.61 22.45 -0.11
C ARG A 204 15.70 21.47 0.25
N THR A 205 15.33 20.34 0.83
CA THR A 205 16.31 19.37 1.37
C THR A 205 16.83 18.40 0.32
N ALA A 206 16.01 18.00 -0.65
CA ALA A 206 16.40 17.06 -1.69
C ALA A 206 16.94 17.73 -2.95
N PHE A 207 16.42 18.92 -3.31
CA PHE A 207 16.75 19.60 -4.57
C PHE A 207 17.45 20.95 -4.39
N GLY A 208 17.50 21.47 -3.16
CA GLY A 208 18.09 22.78 -2.88
C GLY A 208 17.27 23.97 -3.40
N SER A 209 16.07 23.71 -3.93
CA SER A 209 15.14 24.72 -4.45
C SER A 209 14.03 25.03 -3.46
N SER A 210 13.41 26.20 -3.60
CA SER A 210 12.18 26.53 -2.86
C SER A 210 10.94 26.00 -3.60
N PHE A 211 9.76 26.05 -2.97
CA PHE A 211 8.45 25.58 -3.46
C PHE A 211 8.01 26.04 -4.88
N GLU A 212 8.82 26.77 -5.64
CA GLU A 212 8.53 27.20 -7.02
C GLU A 212 8.53 26.04 -8.05
N GLU A 213 8.82 24.80 -7.63
CA GLU A 213 8.71 23.59 -8.47
C GLU A 213 7.32 22.89 -8.39
N GLU A 214 6.23 23.65 -8.43
CA GLU A 214 4.85 23.11 -8.33
C GLU A 214 4.58 21.94 -9.30
N LYS A 215 5.15 22.01 -10.51
CA LYS A 215 4.96 21.01 -11.56
C LYS A 215 5.50 19.62 -11.21
N LEU A 216 6.62 19.52 -10.48
CA LEU A 216 7.20 18.23 -10.08
C LEU A 216 6.26 17.49 -9.11
N PHE A 217 5.78 18.21 -8.10
CA PHE A 217 4.89 17.64 -7.08
C PHE A 217 3.48 17.38 -7.60
N GLU A 218 3.01 18.14 -8.59
CA GLU A 218 1.81 17.78 -9.35
C GLU A 218 1.95 16.44 -10.08
N LEU A 219 3.06 16.24 -10.79
CA LEU A 219 3.33 14.98 -11.49
C LEU A 219 3.44 13.82 -10.51
N GLN A 220 4.12 14.01 -9.37
CA GLN A 220 4.20 13.00 -8.31
C GLN A 220 2.80 12.63 -7.77
N ARG A 221 1.91 13.61 -7.55
CA ARG A 221 0.52 13.36 -7.12
C ARG A 221 -0.26 12.55 -8.15
N LYS A 222 -0.15 12.91 -9.43
CA LYS A 222 -0.77 12.15 -10.54
C LYS A 222 -0.23 10.71 -10.59
N GLN A 223 1.09 10.53 -10.49
CA GLN A 223 1.73 9.22 -10.45
C GLN A 223 1.26 8.39 -9.24
N ALA A 224 1.12 8.99 -8.06
CA ALA A 224 0.61 8.32 -6.87
C ALA A 224 -0.86 7.88 -7.03
N ALA A 225 -1.70 8.71 -7.66
CA ALA A 225 -3.08 8.36 -7.96
C ALA A 225 -3.17 7.18 -8.94
N LEU A 226 -2.42 7.23 -10.05
CA LEU A 226 -2.35 6.14 -11.04
C LEU A 226 -1.80 4.84 -10.43
N SER A 227 -0.78 4.95 -9.56
CA SER A 227 -0.22 3.77 -8.88
C SER A 227 -1.24 3.12 -7.95
N ARG A 228 -2.04 3.93 -7.25
CA ARG A 228 -3.12 3.45 -6.37
C ARG A 228 -4.18 2.73 -7.19
N GLU A 229 -4.61 3.32 -8.30
CA GLU A 229 -5.58 2.71 -9.21
C GLU A 229 -5.05 1.38 -9.78
N ALA A 230 -3.80 1.35 -10.23
CA ALA A 230 -3.17 0.12 -10.71
C ALA A 230 -3.02 -0.97 -9.62
N TYR A 231 -2.86 -0.57 -8.36
CA TYR A 231 -2.80 -1.50 -7.23
C TYR A 231 -4.15 -2.15 -6.90
N TYR A 232 -5.23 -1.37 -6.99
CA TYR A 232 -6.60 -1.83 -6.70
C TYR A 232 -7.36 -2.33 -7.94
N GLY A 233 -6.82 -2.11 -9.14
CA GLY A 233 -7.39 -2.54 -10.41
C GLY A 233 -7.29 -4.05 -10.63
N PHE A 234 -8.34 -4.63 -11.22
CA PHE A 234 -8.41 -6.05 -11.56
C PHE A 234 -7.35 -6.39 -12.62
N TYR A 235 -6.45 -7.34 -12.32
CA TYR A 235 -5.39 -7.73 -13.26
C TYR A 235 -5.45 -9.23 -13.56
N PHE A 236 -5.75 -9.58 -14.82
CA PHE A 236 -5.91 -10.97 -15.22
C PHE A 236 -4.64 -11.80 -14.96
N PRO A 237 -4.73 -12.93 -14.22
CA PRO A 237 -3.59 -13.77 -13.86
C PRO A 237 -2.74 -14.29 -15.04
N GLY A 238 -3.28 -14.27 -16.28
CA GLY A 238 -2.60 -14.70 -17.50
C GLY A 238 -1.63 -13.69 -18.11
N LEU A 239 -1.64 -12.42 -17.68
CA LEU A 239 -0.73 -11.38 -18.18
C LEU A 239 0.59 -11.30 -17.38
N ARG A 240 0.83 -12.24 -16.45
CA ARG A 240 1.99 -12.25 -15.54
C ARG A 240 3.30 -12.78 -16.17
N SER A 241 3.31 -13.24 -17.42
CA SER A 241 4.46 -13.92 -18.04
C SER A 241 5.19 -13.10 -19.11
N VAL A 242 5.26 -11.78 -18.98
CA VAL A 242 6.18 -10.95 -19.77
C VAL A 242 7.00 -10.12 -18.78
N GLY A 243 8.21 -10.57 -18.45
CA GLY A 243 9.12 -9.80 -17.60
C GLY A 243 9.99 -10.57 -16.60
N HIS A 244 10.23 -11.87 -16.79
CA HIS A 244 11.39 -12.55 -16.22
C HIS A 244 12.47 -12.72 -17.29
N PHE A 245 12.99 -11.60 -17.77
CA PHE A 245 14.32 -11.49 -18.37
C PHE A 245 14.88 -10.17 -17.86
N TYR A 246 16.20 -10.17 -17.58
CA TYR A 246 17.02 -9.17 -16.88
C TYR A 246 17.11 -9.34 -15.36
#